data_AF-A0A3C0TQ74-F1
#
_entry.id   AF-A0A3C0TQ74-F1
#
_cell.length_a   1.000
_cell.length_b   1.000
_cell.length_c   1.000
_cell.angle_alpha   90.00
_cell.angle_beta   90.00
_cell.angle_gamma   90.00
#
_symmetry.space_group_name_H-M   'P 1'
#
loop_
_entity.id
_entity.type
_entity.pdbx_description
1 polymer ?
#
loop_
_entity_poly.entity_id
_entity_poly.type
_entity_poly.pdbx_seq_one_letter_code
_entity_poly.pdbx_strand_id
1 'polypeptide(L)'
;MKKNVLLFIAVFSLISIPAVAQEVTYDVDFVRKKIQAGKKEVIEKNMVLSVQEREVFWPLYLEYQGEMKKVSDRLLKVIEAYVEAYETMTDKQAKILLDDYYDVEMKRLKLKKSYVKKFRRKLPSKTVTRYFQLENKIESIMKVELAASIPLVY
;
A
#
# COMPACT_ATOMS: atom_id res chain seq x y z
N MET A 1 -27.19 -36.03 49.36
CA MET A 1 -27.63 -34.88 50.19
C MET A 1 -26.36 -34.24 50.74
N LYS A 2 -25.97 -32.98 50.53
CA LYS A 2 -26.65 -31.69 50.30
C LYS A 2 -25.73 -30.86 49.36
N LYS A 3 -26.21 -30.34 48.22
CA LYS A 3 -26.59 -28.93 47.97
C LYS A 3 -25.62 -27.90 48.58
N ASN A 4 -24.95 -27.08 47.74
CA ASN A 4 -25.17 -25.63 47.65
C ASN A 4 -24.38 -24.99 46.48
N VAL A 5 -25.11 -24.20 45.70
CA VAL A 5 -24.72 -23.39 44.53
C VAL A 5 -24.66 -21.91 44.98
N LEU A 6 -24.09 -21.04 44.14
CA LEU A 6 -24.02 -19.56 44.18
C LEU A 6 -22.87 -19.02 45.06
N LEU A 7 -22.09 -17.98 44.72
CA LEU A 7 -22.26 -16.85 43.80
C LEU A 7 -20.85 -16.22 43.62
N PHE A 8 -20.28 -16.14 42.43
CA PHE A 8 -19.06 -15.32 42.22
C PHE A 8 -19.48 -13.94 41.71
N ILE A 9 -19.52 -12.97 42.63
CA ILE A 9 -19.77 -11.56 42.35
C ILE A 9 -18.53 -10.98 41.66
N ALA A 10 -18.78 -10.29 40.55
CA ALA A 10 -17.81 -9.54 39.77
C ALA A 10 -17.14 -8.44 40.62
N VAL A 11 -15.81 -8.46 40.68
CA VAL A 11 -14.99 -7.30 40.98
C VAL A 11 -14.08 -7.11 39.77
N PHE A 12 -14.57 -6.33 38.81
CA PHE A 12 -13.79 -5.94 37.64
C PHE A 12 -12.83 -4.83 38.08
N SER A 13 -11.60 -5.24 38.34
CA SER A 13 -10.50 -4.38 38.74
C SER A 13 -10.26 -3.25 37.73
N LEU A 14 -10.23 -2.02 38.23
CA LEU A 14 -9.61 -0.87 37.59
C LEU A 14 -8.10 -1.11 37.47
N ILE A 15 -7.68 -1.76 36.39
CA ILE A 15 -6.29 -1.73 35.95
C ILE A 15 -6.22 -0.65 34.88
N SER A 16 -5.84 0.56 35.29
CA SER A 16 -5.38 1.59 34.36
C SER A 16 -4.07 1.09 33.75
N ILE A 17 -4.15 0.46 32.58
CA ILE A 17 -2.98 0.17 31.76
C ILE A 17 -2.48 1.53 31.25
N PRO A 18 -1.26 1.98 31.58
CA PRO A 18 -0.70 3.14 30.91
C PRO A 18 -0.61 2.80 29.42
N ALA A 19 -1.28 3.61 28.59
CA ALA A 19 -1.12 3.55 27.15
C ALA A 19 0.33 3.89 26.83
N VAL A 20 1.17 2.86 26.71
CA VAL A 20 2.47 2.99 26.07
C VAL A 20 2.14 3.32 24.61
N ALA A 21 2.30 4.59 24.24
CA ALA A 21 2.34 4.98 22.84
C ALA A 21 3.54 4.24 22.24
N GLN A 22 3.27 3.11 21.59
CA GLN A 22 4.27 2.38 20.87
C GLN A 22 4.65 3.29 19.69
N GLU A 23 5.85 3.90 19.74
CA GLU A 23 6.45 4.52 18.56
C GLU A 23 6.55 3.43 17.51
N VAL A 24 5.60 3.41 16.58
CA VAL A 24 5.72 2.59 15.39
C VAL A 24 6.74 3.30 14.53
N THR A 25 8.01 2.96 14.67
CA THR A 25 9.01 3.26 13.64
C THR A 25 8.59 2.50 12.39
N TYR A 26 7.91 3.20 11.48
CA TYR A 26 7.45 2.65 10.22
C TYR A 26 8.65 2.45 9.29
N ASP A 27 9.16 1.21 9.24
CA ASP A 27 10.04 0.81 8.15
C ASP A 27 9.18 0.66 6.87
N VAL A 28 9.00 1.77 6.17
CA VAL A 28 8.24 1.85 4.91
C VAL A 28 8.85 0.93 3.84
N ASP A 29 10.14 0.65 3.94
CA ASP A 29 10.85 -0.30 3.10
C ASP A 29 10.47 -1.76 3.43
N PHE A 30 10.34 -2.10 4.71
CA PHE A 30 9.85 -3.42 5.16
C PHE A 30 8.40 -3.66 4.70
N VAL A 31 7.51 -2.67 4.91
CA VAL A 31 6.11 -2.76 4.45
C VAL A 31 6.08 -2.93 2.92
N ARG A 32 6.85 -2.13 2.18
CA ARG A 32 6.95 -2.26 0.72
C ARG A 32 7.42 -3.64 0.29
N LYS A 33 8.47 -4.18 0.89
CA LYS A 33 9.03 -5.50 0.55
C LYS A 33 8.03 -6.62 0.82
N LYS A 34 7.33 -6.60 1.96
CA LYS A 34 6.32 -7.60 2.32
C LYS A 34 5.16 -7.60 1.32
N ILE A 35 4.70 -6.41 0.93
CA ILE A 35 3.63 -6.26 -0.06
C ILE A 35 4.08 -6.69 -1.45
N GLN A 36 5.30 -6.35 -1.87
CA GLN A 36 5.86 -6.80 -3.14
C GLN A 36 5.97 -8.32 -3.23
N ALA A 37 6.41 -8.98 -2.15
CA ALA A 37 6.48 -10.43 -2.08
C ALA A 37 5.10 -11.08 -2.21
N GLY A 38 4.09 -10.57 -1.49
CA GLY A 38 2.72 -11.09 -1.55
C GLY A 38 1.96 -10.76 -2.84
N LYS A 39 2.30 -9.63 -3.49
CA LYS A 39 1.59 -9.15 -4.68
C LYS A 39 1.61 -10.15 -5.83
N LYS A 40 2.79 -10.71 -6.16
CA LYS A 40 2.91 -11.66 -7.27
C LYS A 40 1.99 -12.86 -7.05
N GLU A 41 1.98 -13.41 -5.85
CA GLU A 41 1.13 -14.55 -5.46
C GLU A 41 -0.37 -14.20 -5.57
N VAL A 42 -0.78 -13.02 -5.10
CA VAL A 42 -2.17 -12.55 -5.23
C VAL A 42 -2.57 -12.46 -6.70
N ILE A 43 -1.71 -11.88 -7.55
CA ILE A 43 -1.97 -11.79 -8.99
C ILE A 43 -2.05 -13.18 -9.62
N GLU A 44 -1.10 -14.06 -9.30
CA GLU A 44 -1.05 -15.43 -9.83
C GLU A 44 -2.31 -16.23 -9.50
N LYS A 45 -2.77 -16.18 -8.23
CA LYS A 45 -3.96 -16.90 -7.78
C LYS A 45 -5.28 -16.34 -8.31
N ASN A 46 -5.33 -15.03 -8.59
CA ASN A 46 -6.59 -14.36 -8.95
C ASN A 46 -6.73 -14.06 -10.43
N MET A 47 -5.67 -14.17 -11.22
CA MET A 47 -5.75 -14.06 -12.67
C MET A 47 -6.23 -15.37 -13.29
N VAL A 48 -7.12 -15.25 -14.27
CA VAL A 48 -7.60 -16.38 -15.06
C VAL A 48 -6.95 -16.24 -16.43
N LEU A 49 -5.79 -16.87 -16.61
CA LEU A 49 -4.98 -16.80 -17.83
C LEU A 49 -4.98 -18.16 -18.51
N SER A 50 -5.18 -18.18 -19.83
CA SER A 50 -4.82 -19.34 -20.64
C SER A 50 -3.30 -19.56 -20.62
N VAL A 51 -2.86 -20.73 -21.10
CA VAL A 51 -1.42 -21.03 -21.25
C VAL A 51 -0.75 -19.97 -22.14
N GLN A 52 -1.38 -19.60 -23.26
CA GLN A 52 -0.85 -18.60 -24.19
C GLN A 52 -0.82 -17.19 -23.59
N GLU A 53 -1.87 -16.81 -22.85
CA GLU A 53 -1.90 -15.49 -22.18
C GLU A 53 -0.82 -15.40 -21.10
N ARG A 54 -0.55 -16.49 -20.39
CA ARG A 54 0.45 -16.54 -19.31
C ARG A 54 1.86 -16.20 -19.80
N GLU A 55 2.28 -16.80 -20.93
CA GLU A 55 3.59 -16.55 -21.56
C GLU A 55 3.79 -15.08 -21.94
N VAL A 56 2.70 -14.39 -22.31
CA VAL A 56 2.72 -12.97 -22.68
C VAL A 56 2.59 -12.07 -21.44
N PHE A 57 1.78 -12.47 -20.47
CA PHE A 57 1.42 -11.67 -19.31
C PHE A 57 2.60 -11.46 -18.37
N TRP A 58 3.34 -12.51 -18.01
CA TRP A 58 4.37 -12.41 -16.98
C TRP A 58 5.55 -11.50 -17.35
N PRO A 59 6.08 -11.52 -18.60
CA PRO A 59 7.10 -10.56 -19.01
C PRO A 59 6.61 -9.10 -18.91
N LEU A 60 5.37 -8.83 -19.37
CA LEU A 60 4.78 -7.49 -19.28
C LEU A 60 4.51 -7.06 -17.83
N TYR A 61 4.11 -8.01 -16.97
CA TYR A 61 3.95 -7.81 -15.54
C TYR A 61 5.27 -7.39 -14.90
N LEU A 62 6.35 -8.15 -15.11
CA LEU A 62 7.65 -7.88 -14.51
C LEU A 62 8.19 -6.51 -14.94
N GLU A 63 8.07 -6.19 -16.23
CA GLU A 63 8.46 -4.89 -16.75
C GLU A 63 7.68 -3.74 -16.09
N TYR A 64 6.36 -3.87 -16.02
CA TYR A 64 5.51 -2.87 -15.37
C TYR A 64 5.81 -2.72 -13.88
N GLN A 65 6.03 -3.82 -13.15
CA GLN A 65 6.42 -3.76 -11.74
C GLN A 65 7.78 -3.08 -11.55
N GLY A 66 8.73 -3.30 -12.45
CA GLY A 66 10.03 -2.63 -12.44
C GLY A 66 9.89 -1.11 -12.60
N GLU A 67 9.09 -0.65 -13.56
CA GLU A 67 8.84 0.79 -13.73
C GLU A 67 8.01 1.38 -12.58
N MET A 68 7.04 0.63 -12.06
CA MET A 68 6.24 1.08 -10.92
C MET A 68 7.08 1.20 -9.65
N LYS A 69 8.09 0.33 -9.48
CA LYS A 69 9.04 0.42 -8.37
C LYS A 69 9.76 1.77 -8.39
N LYS A 70 10.24 2.24 -9.55
CA LYS A 70 10.92 3.55 -9.66
C LYS A 70 10.01 4.70 -9.21
N VAL A 71 8.74 4.66 -9.58
CA VAL A 71 7.75 5.66 -9.15
C VAL A 71 7.50 5.58 -7.64
N SER A 72 7.39 4.37 -7.09
CA SER A 72 7.21 4.14 -5.65
C SER A 72 8.44 4.53 -4.82
N ASP A 73 9.65 4.36 -5.35
CA ASP A 73 10.88 4.80 -4.70
C ASP A 73 10.94 6.34 -4.62
N ARG A 74 10.40 7.08 -5.62
CA ARG A 74 10.24 8.55 -5.51
C ARG A 74 9.18 8.92 -4.47
N LEU A 75 8.06 8.20 -4.41
CA LEU A 75 7.04 8.44 -3.38
C LEU A 75 7.62 8.27 -1.97
N LEU A 76 8.42 7.22 -1.75
CA LEU A 76 9.07 6.99 -0.48
C LEU A 76 9.87 8.20 -0.03
N LYS A 77 10.73 8.72 -0.91
CA LYS A 77 11.57 9.88 -0.58
C LYS A 77 10.77 11.11 -0.17
N VAL A 78 9.61 11.32 -0.80
CA VAL A 78 8.70 12.42 -0.42
C VAL A 78 8.10 12.18 0.97
N ILE A 79 7.72 10.93 1.27
CA ILE A 79 7.20 10.56 2.60
C ILE A 79 8.29 10.67 3.68
N GLU A 80 9.51 10.20 3.41
CA GLU A 80 10.64 10.31 4.33
C GLU A 80 10.95 11.77 4.66
N ALA A 81 11.10 12.61 3.62
CA ALA A 81 11.34 14.04 3.80
C ALA A 81 10.19 14.76 4.54
N TYR A 82 8.94 14.29 4.37
CA TYR A 82 7.81 14.80 5.13
C TYR A 82 7.89 14.42 6.61
N VAL A 83 8.13 13.14 6.91
CA VAL A 83 8.23 12.63 8.28
C VAL A 83 9.40 13.25 9.04
N GLU A 84 10.49 13.61 8.36
CA GLU A 84 11.60 14.34 8.98
C GLU A 84 11.27 15.81 9.33
N ALA A 85 10.30 16.41 8.63
CA ALA A 85 10.05 17.86 8.70
C ALA A 85 8.70 18.23 9.31
N TYR A 86 7.73 17.33 9.45
CA TYR A 86 6.31 17.68 9.68
C TYR A 86 6.05 18.54 10.92
N GLU A 87 6.88 18.46 11.96
CA GLU A 87 6.73 19.27 13.19
C GLU A 87 7.31 20.69 13.08
N THR A 88 8.24 20.91 12.16
CA THR A 88 8.99 22.18 12.04
C THR A 88 8.97 22.74 10.61
N MET A 89 8.02 22.24 9.80
CA MET A 89 7.96 22.49 8.37
C MET A 89 7.69 23.96 8.08
N THR A 90 8.53 24.56 7.23
CA THR A 90 8.26 25.89 6.69
C THR A 90 7.24 25.83 5.55
N ASP A 91 6.52 26.92 5.31
CA ASP A 91 5.61 27.10 4.15
C ASP A 91 6.26 26.69 2.82
N LYS A 92 7.54 27.06 2.65
CA LYS A 92 8.30 26.72 1.44
C LYS A 92 8.52 25.21 1.30
N GLN A 93 8.83 24.51 2.39
CA GLN A 93 8.98 23.05 2.38
C GLN A 93 7.63 22.36 2.13
N ALA A 94 6.55 22.84 2.76
CA ALA A 94 5.21 22.32 2.56
C ALA A 94 4.80 22.40 1.08
N LYS A 95 5.04 23.55 0.43
CA LYS A 95 4.80 23.72 -1.01
C LYS A 95 5.57 22.70 -1.85
N ILE A 96 6.87 22.55 -1.61
CA ILE A 96 7.73 21.65 -2.39
C ILE A 96 7.28 20.20 -2.24
N LEU A 97 7.03 19.74 -1.01
CA LEU A 97 6.63 18.35 -0.74
C LEU A 97 5.27 18.02 -1.33
N LEU A 98 4.30 18.94 -1.26
CA LEU A 98 2.99 18.76 -1.86
C LEU A 98 3.05 18.72 -3.39
N ASP A 99 3.83 19.62 -4.00
CA ASP A 99 4.06 19.61 -5.44
C ASP A 99 4.70 18.28 -5.86
N ASP A 100 5.78 17.85 -5.21
CA ASP A 100 6.47 16.59 -5.49
C ASP A 100 5.57 15.36 -5.34
N TYR A 101 4.69 15.34 -4.32
CA TYR A 101 3.71 14.28 -4.14
C TYR A 101 2.77 14.17 -5.36
N TYR A 102 2.17 15.27 -5.79
CA TYR A 102 1.29 15.25 -6.96
C TYR A 102 2.04 14.93 -8.25
N ASP A 103 3.29 15.34 -8.33
CA ASP A 103 4.19 15.03 -9.43
C ASP A 103 4.43 13.52 -9.56
N VAL A 104 4.56 12.82 -8.42
CA VAL A 104 4.62 11.36 -8.35
C VAL A 104 3.30 10.72 -8.76
N GLU A 105 2.16 11.20 -8.26
CA GLU A 105 0.84 10.66 -8.63
C GLU A 105 0.55 10.81 -10.13
N MET A 106 0.92 11.95 -10.74
CA MET A 106 0.81 12.17 -12.18
C MET A 106 1.66 11.16 -12.97
N LYS A 107 2.93 10.95 -12.56
CA LYS A 107 3.82 9.96 -13.18
C LYS A 107 3.26 8.55 -13.06
N ARG A 108 2.74 8.18 -11.88
CA ARG A 108 2.08 6.89 -11.63
C ARG A 108 0.89 6.67 -12.57
N LEU A 109 0.00 7.64 -12.69
CA LEU A 109 -1.18 7.54 -13.55
C LEU A 109 -0.79 7.44 -15.03
N LYS A 110 0.18 8.23 -15.48
CA LYS A 110 0.70 8.16 -16.85
C LYS A 110 1.30 6.79 -17.16
N LEU A 111 2.07 6.23 -16.22
CA LEU A 111 2.65 4.90 -16.32
C LEU A 111 1.57 3.83 -16.45
N LYS A 112 0.58 3.83 -15.55
CA LYS A 112 -0.59 2.92 -15.62
C LYS A 112 -1.29 2.99 -16.97
N LYS A 113 -1.61 4.20 -17.45
CA LYS A 113 -2.27 4.39 -18.76
C LYS A 113 -1.43 3.85 -19.92
N SER A 114 -0.11 4.05 -19.88
CA SER A 114 0.82 3.52 -20.89
C SER A 114 0.81 1.99 -20.91
N TYR A 115 0.92 1.36 -19.73
CA TYR A 115 0.93 -0.10 -19.64
C TYR A 115 -0.44 -0.73 -19.94
N VAL A 116 -1.56 -0.09 -19.59
CA VAL A 116 -2.88 -0.54 -20.07
C VAL A 116 -2.90 -0.63 -21.60
N LYS A 117 -2.38 0.39 -22.31
CA LYS A 117 -2.28 0.35 -23.78
C LYS A 117 -1.33 -0.76 -24.24
N LYS A 118 -0.19 -0.95 -23.58
CA LYS A 118 0.80 -1.99 -23.93
C LYS A 118 0.24 -3.40 -23.77
N PHE A 119 -0.40 -3.69 -22.64
CA PHE A 119 -1.06 -4.96 -22.35
C PHE A 119 -2.19 -5.25 -23.36
N ARG A 120 -3.04 -4.26 -23.67
CA ARG A 120 -4.16 -4.42 -24.64
C ARG A 120 -3.73 -4.73 -26.06
N ARG A 121 -2.48 -4.44 -26.44
CA ARG A 121 -1.93 -4.84 -27.76
C ARG A 121 -1.62 -6.34 -27.85
N LYS A 122 -1.55 -7.03 -26.71
CA LYS A 122 -1.04 -8.41 -26.63
C LYS A 122 -1.99 -9.36 -25.90
N LEU A 123 -2.95 -8.83 -25.14
CA LEU A 123 -3.88 -9.60 -24.31
C LEU A 123 -5.32 -9.10 -24.49
N PRO A 124 -6.33 -9.97 -24.33
CA PRO A 124 -7.74 -9.58 -24.37
C PRO A 124 -8.05 -8.47 -23.36
N SER A 125 -8.89 -7.51 -23.75
CA SER A 125 -9.21 -6.36 -22.89
C SER A 125 -9.81 -6.76 -21.53
N LYS A 126 -10.55 -7.88 -21.46
CA LYS A 126 -11.09 -8.41 -20.20
C LYS A 126 -9.98 -8.85 -19.24
N THR A 127 -8.97 -9.56 -19.76
CA THR A 127 -7.78 -10.00 -19.02
C THR A 127 -7.01 -8.79 -18.48
N VAL A 128 -6.77 -7.77 -19.32
CA VAL A 128 -6.09 -6.54 -18.90
C VAL A 128 -6.88 -5.79 -17.83
N THR A 129 -8.19 -5.64 -18.00
CA THR A 129 -9.05 -4.97 -17.02
C THR A 129 -9.00 -5.68 -15.66
N ARG A 130 -9.10 -7.02 -15.63
CA ARG A 130 -9.01 -7.79 -14.38
C ARG A 130 -7.68 -7.56 -13.67
N TYR A 131 -6.58 -7.58 -14.42
CA TYR A 131 -5.26 -7.31 -13.85
C TYR A 131 -5.20 -5.94 -13.17
N PHE A 132 -5.60 -4.88 -13.86
CA PHE A 132 -5.56 -3.52 -13.29
C PHE A 132 -6.59 -3.30 -12.18
N GLN A 133 -7.69 -4.06 -12.13
CA GLN A 133 -8.58 -4.09 -10.98
C GLN A 133 -7.89 -4.68 -9.74
N LEU A 134 -7.13 -5.78 -9.90
CA LEU A 134 -6.35 -6.37 -8.80
C LEU A 134 -5.24 -5.42 -8.33
N GLU A 135 -4.51 -4.80 -9.26
CA GLU A 135 -3.51 -3.77 -8.93
C GLU A 135 -4.10 -2.64 -8.10
N ASN A 136 -5.25 -2.09 -8.51
CA ASN A 136 -5.90 -1.01 -7.80
C ASN A 136 -6.38 -1.44 -6.40
N LYS A 137 -6.88 -2.67 -6.23
CA LYS A 137 -7.28 -3.19 -4.90
C LYS A 137 -6.09 -3.26 -3.95
N ILE A 138 -4.95 -3.79 -4.43
CA ILE A 138 -3.72 -3.86 -3.63
C ILE A 138 -3.22 -2.46 -3.28
N GLU A 139 -3.27 -1.53 -4.24
CA GLU A 139 -2.89 -0.14 -3.99
C GLU A 139 -3.80 0.57 -2.98
N SER A 140 -5.11 0.36 -3.04
CA SER A 140 -6.03 0.95 -2.06
C SER A 140 -5.70 0.51 -0.63
N ILE A 141 -5.34 -0.76 -0.43
CA ILE A 141 -4.93 -1.27 0.89
C ILE A 141 -3.64 -0.57 1.36
N MET A 142 -2.65 -0.42 0.48
CA MET A 142 -1.43 0.34 0.80
C MET A 142 -1.72 1.79 1.17
N LYS A 143 -2.65 2.43 0.46
CA LYS A 143 -3.04 3.82 0.73
C LYS A 143 -3.69 3.99 2.10
N VAL A 144 -4.49 3.01 2.54
CA VAL A 144 -5.07 3.02 3.90
C VAL A 144 -3.96 2.94 4.95
N GLU A 145 -3.00 2.04 4.78
CA GLU A 145 -1.87 1.90 5.72
C GLU A 145 -1.03 3.18 5.82
N LEU A 146 -0.69 3.76 4.66
CA LEU A 146 0.05 5.02 4.62
C LEU A 146 -0.73 6.17 5.25
N ALA A 147 -2.03 6.29 4.97
CA ALA A 147 -2.88 7.33 5.54
C ALA A 147 -2.98 7.23 7.07
N ALA A 148 -2.94 6.02 7.63
CA ALA A 148 -2.91 5.81 9.08
C ALA A 148 -1.57 6.18 9.73
N SER A 149 -0.48 6.19 8.94
CA SER A 149 0.90 6.33 9.44
C SER A 149 1.47 7.74 9.26
N ILE A 150 0.95 8.52 8.31
CA ILE A 150 1.48 9.85 7.98
C ILE A 150 0.75 10.92 8.83
N PRO A 151 1.46 11.65 9.71
CA PRO A 151 0.84 12.69 10.55
C PRO A 151 0.41 13.91 9.72
N LEU A 152 -0.42 14.79 10.28
CA LEU A 152 -0.74 16.09 9.68
C LEU A 152 0.31 17.14 10.06
N VAL A 153 0.56 18.10 9.16
CA VAL A 153 1.33 19.32 9.42
C VAL A 153 0.41 20.37 10.07
N TYR A 154 0.93 21.14 11.03
CA TYR A 154 0.19 22.17 11.79
C TYR A 154 0.86 23.54 11.68
#